data_AF-A0A2B4MTV9-F1
#
_entry.id   AF-A0A2B4MTV9-F1
#
_cell.length_a   1.000
_cell.length_b   1.000
_cell.length_c   1.000
_cell.angle_alpha   90.00
_cell.angle_beta   90.00
_cell.angle_gamma   90.00
#
_symmetry.space_group_name_H-M   'P 1'
#
loop_
_entity.id
_entity.type
_entity.pdbx_description
1 polymer ?
#
loop_
_entity_poly.entity_id
_entity_poly.type
_entity_poly.pdbx_seq_one_letter_code
_entity_poly.pdbx_strand_id
1 'polypeptide(L)'
;MNIKQSYKLLVAFLSVLFVFANLLFPLQKAFAEVMDHTKYEMDWSYSKSKKKPIRTELIKTADGKIAFCLNVDLKSPSGQDLPEMGKVDIGVYRVLLNGYPQKSPQELGVSDWREAHYATQLAVWNALGQVDINDLDFRNKNVEKVMKDIVAKAKSSEEVQEITMSVTPSEKQEAVLKDEFFETDLYTVQTNAKSGTYQVQATGAPAGVKFVNEKGETKTQFNVGEKFRILIPKETASGEFSFKVSGTLTRLQGIAHKGTPKIQDAVVLLERSEEKTSPDLAVSWKKAEVPQKPNKPYKR
;
A
#
# COMPACT_ATOMS: atom_id res chain seq x y z
N MET A 1 -16.10 -30.50 49.98
CA MET A 1 -16.98 -29.40 49.53
C MET A 1 -17.64 -29.83 48.22
N ASN A 2 -18.89 -30.31 48.26
CA ASN A 2 -19.59 -30.86 47.09
C ASN A 2 -20.14 -29.72 46.22
N ILE A 3 -19.43 -29.41 45.13
CA ILE A 3 -19.87 -28.44 44.14
C ILE A 3 -21.10 -29.01 43.42
N LYS A 4 -22.23 -28.29 43.46
CA LYS A 4 -23.49 -28.67 42.79
C LYS A 4 -23.25 -28.96 41.30
N GLN A 5 -23.92 -29.96 40.75
CA GLN A 5 -23.71 -30.44 39.37
C GLN A 5 -23.92 -29.34 38.31
N SER A 6 -24.78 -28.35 38.59
CA SER A 6 -24.96 -27.15 37.77
C SER A 6 -23.71 -26.26 37.69
N TYR A 7 -22.93 -26.16 38.77
CA TYR A 7 -21.65 -25.44 38.79
C TYR A 7 -20.56 -26.19 38.02
N LYS A 8 -20.57 -27.53 38.05
CA LYS A 8 -19.62 -28.33 37.25
C LYS A 8 -19.88 -28.17 35.74
N LEU A 9 -21.15 -28.10 35.33
CA LEU A 9 -21.53 -27.82 33.94
C LEU A 9 -21.14 -26.41 33.50
N LEU A 10 -21.33 -25.41 34.37
CA LEU A 10 -20.98 -24.02 34.08
C LEU A 10 -19.47 -23.82 33.94
N VAL A 11 -18.67 -24.45 34.81
CA VAL A 11 -17.20 -24.44 34.73
C VAL A 11 -16.71 -25.16 33.47
N ALA A 12 -17.32 -26.29 33.10
CA ALA A 12 -16.99 -27.00 31.87
C ALA A 12 -17.31 -26.14 30.62
N PHE A 13 -18.46 -25.45 30.62
CA PHE A 13 -18.86 -24.57 29.51
C PHE A 13 -17.95 -23.35 29.36
N LEU A 14 -17.58 -22.70 30.47
CA LEU A 14 -16.62 -21.57 30.48
C LEU A 14 -15.22 -22.00 30.01
N SER A 15 -14.79 -23.21 30.37
CA SER A 15 -13.49 -23.76 29.93
C SER A 15 -13.47 -24.02 28.42
N VAL A 16 -14.56 -24.57 27.88
CA VAL A 16 -14.72 -24.79 26.44
C VAL A 16 -14.79 -23.44 25.69
N LEU A 17 -15.49 -22.44 26.24
CA LEU A 17 -15.56 -21.11 25.66
C LEU A 17 -14.18 -20.42 25.59
N PHE A 18 -13.33 -20.60 26.61
CA PHE A 18 -11.95 -20.09 26.64
C PHE A 18 -11.04 -20.79 25.61
N VAL A 19 -11.21 -22.11 25.41
CA VAL A 19 -10.46 -22.85 24.39
C VAL A 19 -10.90 -22.43 22.98
N PHE A 20 -12.20 -22.19 22.76
CA PHE A 20 -12.72 -21.69 21.48
C PHE A 20 -12.34 -20.23 21.21
N ALA A 21 -12.24 -19.37 22.23
CA ALA A 21 -11.75 -18.00 22.06
C ALA A 21 -10.29 -17.95 21.55
N ASN A 22 -9.43 -18.87 22.01
CA ASN A 22 -8.05 -18.99 21.51
C ASN A 22 -7.94 -19.59 20.09
N LEU A 23 -9.00 -20.28 19.61
CA LEU A 23 -9.06 -20.85 18.25
C LEU A 23 -9.68 -19.88 17.24
N LEU A 24 -10.61 -19.02 17.67
CA LEU A 24 -11.31 -18.04 16.82
C LEU A 24 -10.57 -16.71 16.71
N PHE A 25 -9.75 -16.37 17.71
CA PHE A 25 -8.79 -15.28 17.63
C PHE A 25 -7.40 -15.90 17.61
N PRO A 26 -6.81 -16.20 16.43
CA PRO A 26 -5.37 -16.34 16.38
C PRO A 26 -4.82 -15.07 17.03
N LEU A 27 -4.11 -15.21 18.17
CA LEU A 27 -3.19 -14.17 18.65
C LEU A 27 -2.56 -13.61 17.39
N GLN A 28 -2.76 -12.32 17.08
CA GLN A 28 -2.16 -11.68 15.91
C GLN A 28 -0.75 -12.24 15.83
N LYS A 29 -0.43 -13.01 14.78
CA LYS A 29 0.93 -13.45 14.57
C LYS A 29 1.70 -12.14 14.58
N ALA A 30 2.39 -11.85 15.68
CA ALA A 30 3.29 -10.73 15.73
C ALA A 30 4.28 -11.08 14.64
N PHE A 31 4.21 -10.34 13.53
CA PHE A 31 5.22 -10.43 12.49
C PHE A 31 6.47 -9.87 13.15
N ALA A 32 7.19 -10.75 13.84
CA ALA A 32 8.48 -10.45 14.40
C ALA A 32 9.49 -10.71 13.29
N GLU A 33 10.34 -9.73 13.07
CA GLU A 33 11.40 -9.84 12.08
C GLU A 33 12.72 -9.97 12.82
N VAL A 34 13.49 -11.01 12.49
CA VAL A 34 14.86 -11.13 12.97
C VAL A 34 15.71 -10.13 12.20
N MET A 35 16.35 -9.22 12.92
CA MET A 35 17.23 -8.23 12.31
C MET A 35 18.66 -8.37 12.82
N ASP A 36 19.62 -8.34 11.91
CA ASP A 36 21.05 -8.36 12.22
C ASP A 36 21.77 -7.21 11.54
N HIS A 37 22.96 -6.86 12.04
CA HIS A 37 23.71 -5.71 11.56
C HIS A 37 25.11 -6.09 11.06
N THR A 38 25.59 -5.34 10.08
CA THR A 38 26.97 -5.41 9.59
C THR A 38 27.63 -4.05 9.70
N LYS A 39 28.79 -4.00 10.35
CA LYS A 39 29.60 -2.79 10.45
C LYS A 39 30.27 -2.49 9.12
N TYR A 40 30.40 -1.21 8.81
CA TYR A 40 31.22 -0.72 7.71
C TYR A 40 31.91 0.57 8.15
N GLU A 41 33.03 0.91 7.54
CA GLU A 41 33.76 2.14 7.81
C GLU A 41 33.31 3.28 6.90
N MET A 42 33.26 4.49 7.43
CA MET A 42 33.01 5.74 6.71
C MET A 42 33.66 6.92 7.41
N ASP A 43 33.86 8.01 6.66
CA ASP A 43 34.16 9.32 7.20
C ASP A 43 32.93 9.92 7.90
N TRP A 44 32.68 9.45 9.12
CA TRP A 44 31.50 9.80 9.92
C TRP A 44 31.40 11.30 10.20
N SER A 45 30.23 11.88 9.93
CA SER A 45 29.90 13.25 10.32
C SER A 45 29.95 13.42 11.84
N TYR A 46 30.37 14.60 12.29
CA TYR A 46 30.44 14.93 13.71
C TYR A 46 29.29 15.86 14.10
N SER A 47 28.50 15.49 15.11
CA SER A 47 27.46 16.38 15.65
C SER A 47 28.07 17.29 16.70
N LYS A 48 27.93 18.61 16.51
CA LYS A 48 28.45 19.62 17.46
C LYS A 48 27.66 19.56 18.76
N SER A 49 26.34 19.47 18.69
CA SER A 49 25.45 19.36 19.86
C SER A 49 25.71 18.10 20.69
N LYS A 50 25.82 16.93 20.05
CA LYS A 50 26.07 15.65 20.73
C LYS A 50 27.55 15.42 21.08
N LYS A 51 28.46 16.25 20.58
CA LYS A 51 29.92 16.18 20.78
C LYS A 51 30.50 14.78 20.47
N LYS A 52 29.98 14.13 19.42
CA LYS A 52 30.44 12.80 19.00
C LYS A 52 30.23 12.60 17.49
N PRO A 53 31.01 11.70 16.86
CA PRO A 53 30.69 11.20 15.52
C PRO A 53 29.34 10.48 15.54
N ILE A 54 28.55 10.70 14.49
CA ILE A 54 27.28 10.02 14.27
C ILE A 54 27.54 8.79 13.40
N ARG A 55 27.49 7.61 14.01
CA ARG A 55 27.80 6.33 13.36
C ARG A 55 26.55 5.49 13.19
N THR A 56 26.59 4.56 12.25
CA THR A 56 25.53 3.57 12.05
C THR A 56 26.13 2.27 11.51
N GLU A 57 25.30 1.24 11.45
CA GLU A 57 25.59 -0.05 10.83
C GLU A 57 24.53 -0.36 9.76
N LEU A 58 24.83 -1.29 8.85
CA LEU A 58 23.83 -1.77 7.90
C LEU A 58 22.97 -2.83 8.59
N ILE A 59 21.69 -2.53 8.83
CA ILE A 59 20.75 -3.51 9.39
C ILE A 59 20.00 -4.20 8.26
N LYS A 60 19.87 -5.53 8.35
CA LYS A 60 19.03 -6.32 7.45
C LYS A 60 18.09 -7.24 8.21
N THR A 61 16.92 -7.41 7.65
CA THR A 61 15.98 -8.48 8.00
C THR A 61 16.55 -9.84 7.56
N ALA A 62 15.99 -10.93 8.06
CA ALA A 62 16.42 -12.30 7.70
C ALA A 62 16.29 -12.57 6.19
N ASP A 63 15.30 -11.95 5.53
CA ASP A 63 15.09 -12.03 4.09
C ASP A 63 15.86 -10.97 3.27
N GLY A 64 16.77 -10.23 3.91
CA GLY A 64 17.75 -9.37 3.25
C GLY A 64 17.29 -7.94 2.95
N LYS A 65 16.10 -7.54 3.37
CA LYS A 65 15.64 -6.14 3.26
C LYS A 65 16.41 -5.25 4.22
N ILE A 66 16.71 -4.04 3.78
CA ILE A 66 17.46 -3.07 4.60
C ILE A 66 16.50 -2.39 5.59
N ALA A 67 16.90 -2.38 6.85
CA ALA A 67 16.24 -1.64 7.91
C ALA A 67 17.04 -0.39 8.29
N PHE A 68 16.37 0.64 8.78
CA PHE A 68 17.00 1.86 9.30
C PHE A 68 16.70 2.04 10.78
N CYS A 69 17.70 2.56 11.49
CA CYS A 69 17.67 2.94 12.89
C CYS A 69 16.68 4.09 13.14
N LEU A 70 15.79 3.93 14.12
CA LEU A 70 14.89 4.99 14.57
C LEU A 70 15.37 5.71 15.84
N ASN A 71 16.52 5.33 16.42
CA ASN A 71 17.09 6.03 17.58
C ASN A 71 18.62 6.10 17.53
N VAL A 72 19.16 7.30 17.31
CA VAL A 72 20.61 7.55 17.17
C VAL A 72 21.44 7.24 18.43
N ASP A 73 20.80 7.13 19.61
CA ASP A 73 21.48 6.94 20.89
C ASP A 73 21.40 5.50 21.43
N LEU A 74 20.73 4.59 20.71
CA LEU A 74 20.60 3.18 21.07
C LEU A 74 21.35 2.26 20.09
N LYS A 75 21.60 1.01 20.52
CA LYS A 75 22.34 0.03 19.72
C LYS A 75 21.46 -0.60 18.65
N SER A 76 22.06 -0.93 17.51
CA SER A 76 21.43 -1.70 16.43
C SER A 76 21.04 -3.12 16.88
N PRO A 77 19.98 -3.70 16.29
CA PRO A 77 19.60 -5.10 16.51
C PRO A 77 20.72 -6.05 16.07
N SER A 78 20.83 -7.20 16.74
CA SER A 78 21.88 -8.20 16.56
C SER A 78 21.29 -9.60 16.74
N GLY A 79 20.33 -9.96 15.88
CA GLY A 79 19.65 -11.25 15.87
C GLY A 79 18.44 -11.37 16.80
N GLN A 80 17.90 -10.26 17.33
CA GLN A 80 16.65 -10.29 18.09
C GLN A 80 15.42 -10.29 17.16
N ASP A 81 14.38 -10.97 17.62
CA ASP A 81 13.01 -10.86 17.07
C ASP A 81 12.38 -9.53 17.47
N LEU A 82 12.14 -8.65 16.49
CA LEU A 82 11.52 -7.34 16.72
C LEU A 82 10.07 -7.33 16.19
N PRO A 83 9.06 -7.24 17.08
CA PRO A 83 7.65 -7.24 16.66
C PRO A 83 7.29 -5.91 15.97
N GLU A 84 6.44 -5.98 14.95
CA GLU A 84 5.83 -4.79 14.35
C GLU A 84 5.08 -3.95 15.39
N MET A 85 5.19 -2.63 15.29
CA MET A 85 4.47 -1.67 16.14
C MET A 85 3.66 -0.63 15.35
N GLY A 86 3.56 -0.79 14.03
CA GLY A 86 2.74 0.05 13.14
C GLY A 86 3.54 0.76 12.07
N LYS A 87 2.93 1.76 11.43
CA LYS A 87 3.55 2.59 10.39
C LYS A 87 4.39 3.71 11.03
N VAL A 88 5.52 4.06 10.43
CA VAL A 88 6.30 5.25 10.84
C VAL A 88 5.60 6.55 10.44
N ASP A 89 6.09 7.66 10.99
CA ASP A 89 5.67 9.00 10.56
C ASP A 89 5.92 9.24 9.07
N ILE A 90 5.09 10.09 8.46
CA ILE A 90 5.12 10.36 7.03
C ILE A 90 6.45 10.99 6.57
N GLY A 91 7.13 11.77 7.41
CA GLY A 91 8.44 12.33 7.11
C GLY A 91 9.50 11.25 6.92
N VAL A 92 9.52 10.25 7.81
CA VAL A 92 10.42 9.09 7.71
C VAL A 92 10.10 8.27 6.47
N TYR A 93 8.82 7.99 6.22
CA TYR A 93 8.39 7.26 5.02
C TYR A 93 8.87 7.93 3.73
N ARG A 94 8.71 9.25 3.61
CA ARG A 94 9.14 10.01 2.43
C ARG A 94 10.67 10.05 2.28
N VAL A 95 11.41 10.08 3.39
CA VAL A 95 12.87 9.89 3.36
C VAL A 95 13.22 8.52 2.77
N LEU A 96 12.58 7.45 3.23
CA LEU A 96 12.86 6.08 2.75
C LEU A 96 12.54 5.90 1.27
N LEU A 97 11.46 6.52 0.76
CA LEU A 97 11.13 6.50 -0.68
C LEU A 97 12.16 7.22 -1.55
N ASN A 98 12.78 8.29 -1.02
CA ASN A 98 13.72 9.13 -1.76
C ASN A 98 15.20 8.77 -1.51
N GLY A 99 15.47 7.86 -0.57
CA GLY A 99 16.81 7.41 -0.20
C GLY A 99 17.12 5.98 -0.64
N TYR A 100 18.24 5.47 -0.15
CA TYR A 100 18.70 4.10 -0.38
C TYR A 100 17.88 3.10 0.46
N PRO A 101 17.56 1.89 -0.04
CA PRO A 101 17.86 1.34 -1.37
C PRO A 101 16.77 1.60 -2.42
N GLN A 102 15.74 2.40 -2.13
CA GLN A 102 14.70 2.70 -3.13
C GLN A 102 15.26 3.49 -4.31
N LYS A 103 16.27 4.31 -4.04
CA LYS A 103 17.18 4.89 -5.03
C LYS A 103 18.52 4.18 -4.94
N SER A 104 19.02 3.75 -6.09
CA SER A 104 20.38 3.23 -6.23
C SER A 104 21.41 4.31 -5.87
N PRO A 105 22.64 3.93 -5.50
CA PRO A 105 23.73 4.90 -5.29
C PRO A 105 23.87 5.87 -6.48
N GLN A 106 23.77 5.35 -7.70
CA GLN A 106 23.90 6.13 -8.94
C GLN A 106 22.78 7.16 -9.10
N GLU A 107 21.53 6.79 -8.81
CA GLU A 107 20.39 7.74 -8.81
C GLU A 107 20.55 8.83 -7.74
N LEU A 108 21.24 8.52 -6.64
CA LEU A 108 21.61 9.48 -5.59
C LEU A 108 22.87 10.28 -5.93
N GLY A 109 23.54 9.97 -7.04
CA GLY A 109 24.74 10.67 -7.51
C GLY A 109 26.03 10.27 -6.81
N VAL A 110 26.10 9.06 -6.24
CA VAL A 110 27.29 8.47 -5.60
C VAL A 110 27.58 7.08 -6.16
N SER A 111 28.82 6.62 -6.05
CA SER A 111 29.21 5.27 -6.51
C SER A 111 29.29 4.24 -5.38
N ASP A 112 29.36 4.69 -4.13
CA ASP A 112 29.48 3.84 -2.95
C ASP A 112 28.14 3.69 -2.23
N TRP A 113 27.68 2.44 -2.07
CA TRP A 113 26.46 2.15 -1.34
C TRP A 113 26.54 2.58 0.13
N ARG A 114 27.73 2.64 0.73
CA ARG A 114 27.93 3.09 2.11
C ARG A 114 27.62 4.57 2.27
N GLU A 115 28.00 5.40 1.30
CA GLU A 115 27.65 6.82 1.27
C GLU A 115 26.13 7.00 1.14
N ALA A 116 25.51 6.28 0.21
CA ALA A 116 24.06 6.30 -0.01
C ALA A 116 23.27 5.85 1.23
N HIS A 117 23.68 4.73 1.83
CA HIS A 117 23.07 4.19 3.04
C HIS A 117 23.24 5.16 4.23
N TYR A 118 24.46 5.65 4.47
CA TYR A 118 24.73 6.55 5.60
C TYR A 118 23.97 7.87 5.46
N ALA A 119 23.96 8.48 4.27
CA ALA A 119 23.19 9.69 4.02
C ALA A 119 21.69 9.49 4.24
N THR A 120 21.16 8.33 3.85
CA THR A 120 19.75 7.97 4.11
C THR A 120 19.48 7.81 5.59
N GLN A 121 20.36 7.14 6.34
CA GLN A 121 20.22 6.99 7.79
C GLN A 121 20.26 8.34 8.53
N LEU A 122 21.15 9.24 8.14
CA LEU A 122 21.19 10.60 8.69
C LEU A 122 19.89 11.36 8.38
N ALA A 123 19.36 11.23 7.15
CA ALA A 123 18.08 11.83 6.78
C ALA A 123 16.90 11.26 7.59
N VAL A 124 16.90 9.97 7.91
CA VAL A 124 15.89 9.36 8.80
C VAL A 124 15.95 10.00 10.19
N TRP A 125 17.14 10.12 10.78
CA TRP A 125 17.30 10.79 12.08
C TRP A 125 16.99 12.30 12.03
N ASN A 126 17.17 12.94 10.88
CA ASN A 126 16.75 14.32 10.67
C ASN A 126 15.22 14.46 10.64
N ALA A 127 14.51 13.57 9.93
CA ALA A 127 13.05 13.53 9.92
C ALA A 127 12.47 13.28 11.32
N LEU A 128 13.18 12.51 12.15
CA LEU A 128 12.83 12.27 13.56
C LEU A 128 13.24 13.41 14.51
N GLY A 129 13.89 14.46 14.03
CA GLY A 129 14.38 15.58 14.85
C GLY A 129 15.55 15.22 15.78
N GLN A 130 16.19 14.06 15.61
CA GLN A 130 17.28 13.59 16.47
C GLN A 130 18.66 14.09 16.01
N VAL A 131 18.77 14.49 14.75
CA VAL A 131 19.97 15.05 14.13
C VAL A 131 19.58 16.27 13.30
N ASP A 132 20.15 17.43 13.58
CA ASP A 132 20.00 18.61 12.72
C ASP A 132 21.07 18.61 11.64
N ILE A 133 20.66 18.75 10.38
CA ILE A 133 21.55 18.83 9.23
C ILE A 133 22.54 20.01 9.32
N ASN A 134 22.17 21.09 10.01
CA ASN A 134 23.04 22.25 10.22
C ASN A 134 24.00 22.10 11.41
N ASP A 135 23.72 21.13 12.31
CA ASP A 135 24.57 20.80 13.46
C ASP A 135 25.74 19.87 13.06
N LEU A 136 25.60 19.16 11.94
CA LEU A 136 26.60 18.23 11.45
C LEU A 136 27.78 18.94 10.80
N ASP A 137 28.99 18.60 11.26
CA ASP A 137 30.22 18.77 10.51
C ASP A 137 30.42 17.53 9.60
N PHE A 138 30.12 17.70 8.32
CA PHE A 138 30.22 16.64 7.32
C PHE A 138 31.66 16.41 6.90
N ARG A 139 32.18 15.22 7.21
CA ARG A 139 33.54 14.81 6.80
C ARG A 139 33.59 14.25 5.38
N ASN A 140 32.43 13.87 4.83
CA ASN A 140 32.27 13.44 3.45
C ASN A 140 31.23 14.34 2.74
N LYS A 141 31.68 15.04 1.69
CA LYS A 141 30.84 15.98 0.91
C LYS A 141 29.77 15.29 0.06
N ASN A 142 29.99 14.05 -0.36
CA ASN A 142 28.98 13.27 -1.07
C ASN A 142 27.81 12.97 -0.14
N VAL A 143 28.11 12.52 1.09
CA VAL A 143 27.11 12.26 2.14
C VAL A 143 26.31 13.52 2.45
N GLU A 144 26.97 14.68 2.59
CA GLU A 144 26.29 15.97 2.78
C GLU A 144 25.31 16.27 1.66
N LYS A 145 25.76 16.17 0.41
CA LYS A 145 24.94 16.44 -0.78
C LYS A 145 23.73 15.51 -0.84
N VAL A 146 23.95 14.20 -0.68
CA VAL A 146 22.89 13.19 -0.75
C VAL A 146 21.88 13.38 0.38
N MET A 147 22.33 13.61 1.62
CA MET A 147 21.43 13.83 2.75
C MET A 147 20.56 15.08 2.52
N LYS A 148 21.16 16.19 2.06
CA LYS A 148 20.42 17.43 1.75
C LYS A 148 19.37 17.21 0.67
N ASP A 149 19.71 16.48 -0.38
CA ASP A 149 18.79 16.15 -1.49
C ASP A 149 17.63 15.26 -1.02
N ILE A 150 17.91 14.19 -0.26
CA ILE A 150 16.88 13.31 0.30
C ILE A 150 15.91 14.11 1.20
N VAL A 151 16.44 14.95 2.10
CA VAL A 151 15.61 15.78 3.00
C VAL A 151 14.77 16.78 2.21
N ALA A 152 15.33 17.42 1.18
CA ALA A 152 14.58 18.35 0.33
C ALA A 152 13.45 17.65 -0.41
N LYS A 153 13.73 16.50 -1.06
CA LYS A 153 12.74 15.68 -1.77
C LYS A 153 11.66 15.14 -0.84
N ALA A 154 12.03 14.70 0.37
CA ALA A 154 11.07 14.23 1.36
C ALA A 154 10.12 15.34 1.82
N LYS A 155 10.61 16.58 1.97
CA LYS A 155 9.78 17.74 2.32
C LYS A 155 8.82 18.16 1.21
N SER A 156 9.25 18.08 -0.06
CA SER A 156 8.40 18.43 -1.22
C SER A 156 7.50 17.29 -1.70
N SER A 157 7.71 16.07 -1.21
CA SER A 157 6.95 14.89 -1.61
C SER A 157 5.51 14.97 -1.10
N GLU A 158 4.54 14.61 -1.93
CA GLU A 158 3.12 14.47 -1.56
C GLU A 158 2.73 13.03 -1.22
N GLU A 159 3.65 12.07 -1.39
CA GLU A 159 3.40 10.64 -1.15
C GLU A 159 2.82 10.36 0.24
N VAL A 160 1.88 9.42 0.30
CA VAL A 160 1.20 8.94 1.51
C VAL A 160 1.37 7.43 1.68
N GLN A 161 1.23 6.92 2.90
CA GLN A 161 1.33 5.48 3.16
C GLN A 161 0.02 4.73 2.92
N GLU A 162 -1.11 5.43 2.98
CA GLU A 162 -2.42 4.81 2.77
C GLU A 162 -2.67 4.52 1.29
N ILE A 163 -3.27 3.37 1.03
CA ILE A 163 -3.67 2.99 -0.32
C ILE A 163 -4.99 3.67 -0.67
N THR A 164 -5.00 4.40 -1.78
CA THR A 164 -6.19 5.08 -2.32
C THR A 164 -6.69 4.38 -3.57
N MET A 165 -8.00 4.38 -3.79
CA MET A 165 -8.61 3.85 -5.00
C MET A 165 -9.87 4.67 -5.34
N SER A 166 -10.00 5.05 -6.60
CA SER A 166 -11.21 5.63 -7.18
C SER A 166 -11.41 5.11 -8.61
N VAL A 167 -12.63 5.31 -9.13
CA VAL A 167 -12.97 4.94 -10.51
C VAL A 167 -13.42 6.20 -11.24
N THR A 168 -12.91 6.40 -12.46
CA THR A 168 -13.22 7.56 -13.30
C THR A 168 -13.69 7.10 -14.69
N PRO A 169 -14.80 7.61 -15.22
CA PRO A 169 -15.70 8.58 -14.59
C PRO A 169 -16.49 7.96 -13.42
N SER A 170 -16.80 8.78 -12.42
CA SER A 170 -17.66 8.40 -11.28
C SER A 170 -19.14 8.61 -11.57
N GLU A 171 -19.46 9.47 -12.54
CA GLU A 171 -20.84 9.74 -12.95
C GLU A 171 -21.43 8.56 -13.73
N LYS A 172 -22.77 8.43 -13.66
CA LYS A 172 -23.49 7.42 -14.43
C LYS A 172 -23.28 7.66 -15.92
N GLN A 173 -22.79 6.63 -16.61
CA GLN A 173 -22.66 6.67 -18.07
C GLN A 173 -23.93 6.13 -18.75
N GLU A 174 -24.29 6.71 -19.89
CA GLU A 174 -25.25 6.13 -20.83
C GLU A 174 -24.48 5.41 -21.95
N ALA A 175 -24.55 4.08 -21.98
CA ALA A 175 -23.91 3.25 -22.99
C ALA A 175 -24.58 3.44 -24.36
N VAL A 176 -23.77 3.58 -25.40
CA VAL A 176 -24.20 3.90 -26.76
C VAL A 176 -24.08 2.68 -27.65
N LEU A 177 -25.10 2.41 -28.47
CA LEU A 177 -25.11 1.29 -29.40
C LEU A 177 -23.99 1.43 -30.45
N LYS A 178 -23.11 0.42 -30.51
CA LYS A 178 -22.08 0.22 -31.53
C LYS A 178 -22.12 -1.26 -31.96
N ASP A 179 -22.41 -1.50 -33.23
CA ASP A 179 -22.58 -2.83 -33.81
C ASP A 179 -23.52 -3.74 -32.98
N GLU A 180 -22.97 -4.73 -32.28
CA GLU A 180 -23.72 -5.75 -31.54
C GLU A 180 -23.93 -5.41 -30.04
N PHE A 181 -23.37 -4.30 -29.55
CA PHE A 181 -23.38 -3.96 -28.13
C PHE A 181 -23.67 -2.48 -27.86
N PHE A 182 -24.34 -2.16 -26.76
CA PHE A 182 -24.20 -0.85 -26.13
C PHE A 182 -22.87 -0.82 -25.39
N GLU A 183 -22.02 0.16 -25.70
CA GLU A 183 -20.71 0.33 -25.08
C GLU A 183 -20.67 1.58 -24.21
N THR A 184 -20.05 1.45 -23.03
CA THR A 184 -19.62 2.62 -22.25
C THR A 184 -18.32 3.19 -22.82
N ASP A 185 -17.98 4.41 -22.40
CA ASP A 185 -16.60 4.86 -22.44
C ASP A 185 -15.75 4.06 -21.45
N LEU A 186 -14.42 4.21 -21.55
CA LEU A 186 -13.47 3.54 -20.68
C LEU A 186 -13.52 4.10 -19.26
N TYR A 187 -13.66 3.21 -18.29
CA TYR A 187 -13.40 3.45 -16.89
C TYR A 187 -11.92 3.22 -16.58
N THR A 188 -11.34 4.13 -15.79
CA THR A 188 -9.99 4.06 -15.25
C THR A 188 -10.08 3.85 -13.74
N VAL A 189 -9.37 2.85 -13.22
CA VAL A 189 -9.15 2.70 -11.78
C VAL A 189 -7.92 3.51 -11.39
N GLN A 190 -8.14 4.65 -10.74
CA GLN A 190 -7.08 5.52 -10.26
C GLN A 190 -6.64 5.08 -8.86
N THR A 191 -5.35 4.84 -8.67
CA THR A 191 -4.79 4.41 -7.39
C THR A 191 -3.34 4.85 -7.25
N ASN A 192 -2.89 5.06 -6.02
CA ASN A 192 -1.48 5.24 -5.69
C ASN A 192 -0.76 3.88 -5.45
N ALA A 193 -1.42 2.74 -5.65
CA ALA A 193 -0.79 1.44 -5.48
C ALA A 193 0.34 1.22 -6.49
N LYS A 194 1.40 0.54 -6.06
CA LYS A 194 2.53 0.16 -6.92
C LYS A 194 2.12 -0.98 -7.87
N SER A 195 1.30 -1.90 -7.38
CA SER A 195 0.83 -3.06 -8.12
C SER A 195 -0.48 -3.59 -7.53
N GLY A 196 -1.08 -4.56 -8.20
CA GLY A 196 -2.30 -5.21 -7.73
C GLY A 196 -3.23 -5.54 -8.87
N THR A 197 -4.41 -6.02 -8.50
CA THR A 197 -5.46 -6.39 -9.44
C THR A 197 -6.81 -5.94 -8.94
N TYR A 198 -7.75 -5.73 -9.84
CA TYR A 198 -9.13 -5.42 -9.52
C TYR A 198 -10.11 -6.23 -10.38
N GLN A 199 -11.33 -6.37 -9.87
CA GLN A 199 -12.45 -7.02 -10.54
C GLN A 199 -13.65 -6.08 -10.53
N VAL A 200 -14.52 -6.23 -11.52
CA VAL A 200 -15.77 -5.48 -11.63
C VAL A 200 -16.91 -6.40 -11.18
N GLN A 201 -17.61 -6.01 -10.12
CA GLN A 201 -18.72 -6.76 -9.55
C GLN A 201 -20.03 -6.05 -9.88
N ALA A 202 -20.85 -6.68 -10.71
CA ALA A 202 -22.10 -6.09 -11.17
C ALA A 202 -23.29 -6.62 -10.36
N THR A 203 -24.22 -5.72 -10.06
CA THR A 203 -25.47 -5.99 -9.35
C THR A 203 -26.64 -5.66 -10.28
N GLY A 204 -27.46 -6.66 -10.59
CA GLY A 204 -28.60 -6.49 -11.51
C GLY A 204 -28.22 -6.40 -12.99
N ALA A 205 -27.00 -6.79 -13.36
CA ALA A 205 -26.58 -6.80 -14.76
C ALA A 205 -27.39 -7.82 -15.58
N PRO A 206 -27.87 -7.44 -16.78
CA PRO A 206 -28.50 -8.36 -17.71
C PRO A 206 -27.57 -9.50 -18.16
N ALA A 207 -28.16 -10.59 -18.64
CA ALA A 207 -27.39 -11.72 -19.17
C ALA A 207 -26.55 -11.29 -20.40
N GLY A 208 -25.31 -11.76 -20.46
CA GLY A 208 -24.40 -11.50 -21.59
C GLY A 208 -23.61 -10.19 -21.51
N VAL A 209 -23.74 -9.42 -20.41
CA VAL A 209 -22.83 -8.29 -20.13
C VAL A 209 -21.39 -8.76 -20.04
N LYS A 210 -20.47 -8.01 -20.66
CA LYS A 210 -19.03 -8.28 -20.65
C LYS A 210 -18.26 -7.07 -20.15
N PHE A 211 -17.21 -7.35 -19.37
CA PHE A 211 -16.18 -6.37 -19.02
C PHE A 211 -14.96 -6.64 -19.90
N VAL A 212 -14.56 -5.64 -20.68
CA VAL A 212 -13.44 -5.78 -21.62
C VAL A 212 -12.40 -4.69 -21.39
N ASN A 213 -11.14 -4.98 -21.69
CA ASN A 213 -10.07 -3.98 -21.61
C ASN A 213 -10.07 -3.02 -22.82
N GLU A 214 -9.09 -2.13 -22.89
CA GLU A 214 -8.96 -1.17 -24.01
C GLU A 214 -8.88 -1.85 -25.39
N LYS A 215 -8.34 -3.07 -25.45
CA LYS A 215 -8.20 -3.88 -26.67
C LYS A 215 -9.46 -4.71 -27.02
N GLY A 216 -10.50 -4.67 -26.19
CA GLY A 216 -11.72 -5.45 -26.38
C GLY A 216 -11.64 -6.90 -25.87
N GLU A 217 -10.56 -7.26 -25.15
CA GLU A 217 -10.41 -8.60 -24.57
C GLU A 217 -11.29 -8.72 -23.33
N THR A 218 -12.13 -9.75 -23.28
CA THR A 218 -13.00 -10.01 -22.11
C THR A 218 -12.18 -10.52 -20.94
N LYS A 219 -12.35 -9.91 -19.76
CA LYS A 219 -11.61 -10.26 -18.55
C LYS A 219 -12.52 -10.28 -17.33
N THR A 220 -12.23 -11.16 -16.40
CA THR A 220 -12.84 -11.21 -15.06
C THR A 220 -11.99 -10.46 -14.02
N GLN A 221 -10.71 -10.26 -14.32
CA GLN A 221 -9.74 -9.58 -13.47
C GLN A 221 -8.81 -8.73 -14.33
N PHE A 222 -8.51 -7.54 -13.84
CA PHE A 222 -7.67 -6.54 -14.48
C PHE A 222 -6.49 -6.23 -13.58
N ASN A 223 -5.34 -5.95 -14.17
CA ASN A 223 -4.20 -5.41 -13.44
C ASN A 223 -4.40 -3.91 -13.20
N VAL A 224 -3.82 -3.39 -12.11
CA VAL A 224 -3.69 -1.94 -11.94
C VAL A 224 -3.03 -1.32 -13.18
N GLY A 225 -3.60 -0.23 -13.67
CA GLY A 225 -3.18 0.43 -14.91
C GLY A 225 -3.96 0.01 -16.16
N GLU A 226 -4.61 -1.16 -16.16
CA GLU A 226 -5.58 -1.50 -17.22
C GLU A 226 -6.86 -0.67 -17.03
N LYS A 227 -7.44 -0.20 -18.13
CA LYS A 227 -8.80 0.35 -18.16
C LYS A 227 -9.78 -0.71 -18.61
N PHE A 228 -11.06 -0.51 -18.30
CA PHE A 228 -12.12 -1.40 -18.76
C PHE A 228 -13.31 -0.61 -19.30
N ARG A 229 -14.10 -1.24 -20.16
CA ARG A 229 -15.44 -0.76 -20.55
C ARG A 229 -16.45 -1.89 -20.41
N ILE A 230 -17.72 -1.52 -20.40
CA ILE A 230 -18.84 -2.43 -20.27
C ILE A 230 -19.50 -2.58 -21.64
N LEU A 231 -19.71 -3.83 -22.07
CA LEU A 231 -20.47 -4.17 -23.27
C LEU A 231 -21.79 -4.84 -22.86
N ILE A 232 -22.90 -4.30 -23.35
CA ILE A 232 -24.26 -4.78 -23.06
C ILE A 232 -24.88 -5.24 -24.38
N PRO A 233 -25.36 -6.50 -24.52
CA PRO A 233 -25.89 -6.98 -25.80
C PRO A 233 -27.00 -6.08 -26.37
N LYS A 234 -27.00 -5.80 -27.67
CA LYS A 234 -27.99 -4.91 -28.31
C LYS A 234 -29.45 -5.34 -28.12
N GLU A 235 -29.69 -6.62 -27.87
CA GLU A 235 -31.04 -7.15 -27.68
C GLU A 235 -31.64 -6.83 -26.30
N THR A 236 -30.80 -6.44 -25.34
CA THR A 236 -31.21 -6.09 -23.99
C THR A 236 -32.19 -4.92 -24.00
N ALA A 237 -33.35 -5.08 -23.35
CA ALA A 237 -34.30 -3.98 -23.15
C ALA A 237 -33.63 -2.81 -22.42
N SER A 238 -34.07 -1.57 -22.69
CA SER A 238 -33.57 -0.37 -22.01
C SER A 238 -33.58 -0.55 -20.50
N GLY A 239 -32.54 -0.07 -19.83
CA GLY A 239 -32.41 -0.25 -18.40
C GLY A 239 -31.16 0.38 -17.84
N GLU A 240 -30.90 0.05 -16.58
CA GLU A 240 -29.68 0.41 -15.87
C GLU A 240 -29.30 -0.71 -14.90
N PHE A 241 -28.02 -0.78 -14.56
CA PHE A 241 -27.53 -1.63 -13.48
C PHE A 241 -26.37 -0.96 -12.76
N SER A 242 -26.11 -1.42 -11.54
CA SER A 242 -25.04 -0.90 -10.69
C SER A 242 -23.84 -1.84 -10.67
N PHE A 243 -22.65 -1.31 -10.45
CA PHE A 243 -21.44 -2.11 -10.28
C PHE A 243 -20.48 -1.46 -9.27
N LYS A 244 -19.60 -2.28 -8.70
CA LYS A 244 -18.44 -1.85 -7.91
C LYS A 244 -17.16 -2.36 -8.54
N VAL A 245 -16.07 -1.69 -8.22
CA VAL A 245 -14.72 -2.17 -8.47
C VAL A 245 -14.11 -2.56 -7.13
N SER A 246 -13.68 -3.80 -7.00
CA SER A 246 -12.97 -4.30 -5.82
C SER A 246 -11.61 -4.80 -6.23
N GLY A 247 -10.56 -4.44 -5.48
CA GLY A 247 -9.20 -4.82 -5.80
C GLY A 247 -8.35 -5.09 -4.58
N THR A 248 -7.36 -5.96 -4.78
CA THR A 248 -6.26 -6.18 -3.85
C THR A 248 -5.07 -5.39 -4.36
N LEU A 249 -4.75 -4.32 -3.65
CA LEU A 249 -3.80 -3.30 -4.08
C LEU A 249 -2.58 -3.32 -3.16
N THR A 250 -1.39 -3.21 -3.73
CA THR A 250 -0.13 -3.33 -3.00
C THR A 250 0.67 -2.05 -3.09
N ARG A 251 1.19 -1.58 -1.95
CA ARG A 251 2.04 -0.40 -1.87
C ARG A 251 3.13 -0.59 -0.81
N LEU A 252 4.23 0.15 -0.97
CA LEU A 252 5.28 0.24 0.04
C LEU A 252 4.81 1.07 1.24
N GLN A 253 4.97 0.52 2.44
CA GLN A 253 4.70 1.17 3.73
C GLN A 253 5.93 1.06 4.62
N GLY A 254 6.22 2.11 5.39
CA GLY A 254 7.32 2.10 6.36
C GLY A 254 6.86 1.47 7.65
N ILE A 255 7.23 0.22 7.89
CA ILE A 255 6.80 -0.55 9.05
C ILE A 255 7.85 -0.45 10.15
N ALA A 256 7.44 0.07 11.30
CA ALA A 256 8.26 0.15 12.50
C ALA A 256 8.24 -1.18 13.26
N HIS A 257 9.41 -1.58 13.74
CA HIS A 257 9.64 -2.74 14.57
C HIS A 257 10.18 -2.29 15.93
N LYS A 258 9.55 -2.77 16.99
CA LYS A 258 9.84 -2.38 18.36
C LYS A 258 11.10 -3.06 18.88
N GLY A 259 12.07 -2.27 19.27
CA GLY A 259 13.29 -2.70 19.94
C GLY A 259 13.06 -3.07 21.40
N THR A 260 14.14 -2.99 22.18
CA THR A 260 14.13 -3.20 23.64
C THR A 260 14.66 -1.93 24.32
N PRO A 261 14.64 -1.80 25.65
CA PRO A 261 15.24 -0.62 26.30
C PRO A 261 16.71 -0.34 25.96
N LYS A 262 17.44 -1.32 25.40
CA LYS A 262 18.86 -1.19 25.00
C LYS A 262 19.09 -1.27 23.49
N ILE A 263 18.09 -1.73 22.74
CA ILE A 263 18.15 -1.97 21.30
C ILE A 263 17.12 -1.05 20.65
N GLN A 264 17.53 -0.27 19.67
CA GLN A 264 16.63 0.68 19.03
C GLN A 264 15.47 0.05 18.27
N ASP A 265 14.40 0.81 18.13
CA ASP A 265 13.39 0.55 17.11
C ASP A 265 14.01 0.68 15.71
N ALA A 266 13.49 -0.07 14.76
CA ALA A 266 13.93 -0.06 13.38
C ALA A 266 12.76 0.09 12.42
N VAL A 267 12.99 0.63 11.23
CA VAL A 267 11.99 0.71 10.17
C VAL A 267 12.43 -0.07 8.94
N VAL A 268 11.51 -0.79 8.33
CA VAL A 268 11.69 -1.46 7.05
C VAL A 268 10.60 -0.99 6.09
N LEU A 269 10.97 -0.69 4.85
CA LEU A 269 10.00 -0.42 3.81
C LEU A 269 9.50 -1.75 3.22
N LEU A 270 8.23 -2.05 3.43
CA LEU A 270 7.63 -3.35 3.09
C LEU A 270 6.45 -3.17 2.15
N GLU A 271 6.32 -4.08 1.18
CA GLU A 271 5.11 -4.17 0.38
C GLU A 271 3.97 -4.72 1.26
N ARG A 272 2.86 -3.99 1.26
CA ARG A 272 1.64 -4.32 2.01
C ARG A 272 0.46 -4.25 1.06
N SER A 273 -0.38 -5.28 1.13
CA SER A 273 -1.58 -5.39 0.30
C SER A 273 -2.82 -5.07 1.14
N GLU A 274 -3.72 -4.27 0.59
CA GLU A 274 -5.02 -3.96 1.18
C GLU A 274 -6.12 -4.19 0.15
N GLU A 275 -7.26 -4.68 0.62
CA GLU A 275 -8.48 -4.69 -0.19
C GLU A 275 -9.11 -3.29 -0.20
N LYS A 276 -9.48 -2.81 -1.40
CA LYS A 276 -10.24 -1.59 -1.58
C LYS A 276 -11.46 -1.89 -2.46
N THR A 277 -12.55 -1.22 -2.15
CA THR A 277 -13.79 -1.30 -2.94
C THR A 277 -14.28 0.12 -3.23
N SER A 278 -14.68 0.38 -4.48
CA SER A 278 -15.27 1.65 -4.88
C SER A 278 -16.68 1.82 -4.28
N PRO A 279 -17.22 3.05 -4.28
CA PRO A 279 -18.66 3.25 -4.19
C PRO A 279 -19.42 2.50 -5.30
N ASP A 280 -20.73 2.37 -5.13
CA ASP A 280 -21.63 1.91 -6.20
C ASP A 280 -21.61 2.93 -7.37
N LEU A 281 -21.34 2.43 -8.56
CA LEU A 281 -21.41 3.14 -9.83
C LEU A 281 -22.58 2.59 -10.62
N ALA A 282 -23.06 3.34 -11.61
CA ALA A 282 -24.18 2.89 -12.46
C ALA A 282 -23.88 3.10 -13.94
N VAL A 283 -24.51 2.27 -14.75
CA VAL A 283 -24.57 2.42 -16.21
C VAL A 283 -26.01 2.25 -16.66
N SER A 284 -26.45 3.08 -17.61
CA SER A 284 -27.75 2.97 -18.26
C SER A 284 -27.61 2.82 -19.77
N TRP A 285 -28.63 2.32 -20.45
CA TRP A 285 -28.70 2.29 -21.92
C TRP A 285 -30.15 2.42 -22.38
N LYS A 286 -30.34 2.93 -23.60
CA LYS A 286 -31.65 3.08 -24.22
C LYS A 286 -31.68 2.35 -25.56
N LYS A 287 -32.50 1.31 -25.66
CA LYS A 287 -32.90 0.71 -26.92
C LYS A 287 -33.88 1.65 -27.61
N ALA A 288 -33.56 2.06 -28.84
CA ALA A 288 -34.47 2.89 -29.63
C ALA A 288 -35.80 2.13 -29.85
N GLU A 289 -36.92 2.80 -29.64
CA GLU A 289 -38.22 2.24 -29.99
C GLU A 289 -38.32 2.11 -31.52
N VAL A 290 -38.66 0.91 -32.00
CA VAL A 290 -38.99 0.73 -33.42
C VAL A 290 -40.25 1.56 -33.70
N PRO A 291 -40.24 2.49 -34.67
CA PRO A 291 -41.44 3.26 -35.00
C PRO A 291 -42.57 2.30 -35.34
N GLN A 292 -43.68 2.37 -34.61
CA GLN A 292 -44.89 1.63 -34.96
C GLN A 292 -45.30 2.05 -36.38
N LYS A 293 -45.25 1.12 -37.34
CA LYS A 293 -45.82 1.35 -38.68
C LYS A 293 -47.29 1.69 -38.50
N PRO A 294 -47.81 2.79 -39.07
CA PRO A 294 -49.21 3.14 -38.94
C PRO A 294 -50.07 2.00 -39.49
N ASN A 295 -51.03 1.55 -38.67
CA ASN A 295 -52.02 0.55 -39.06
C ASN A 295 -52.71 1.02 -40.35
N LYS A 296 -52.51 0.28 -41.45
CA LYS A 296 -53.28 0.51 -42.67
C LYS A 296 -54.76 0.25 -42.36
N PRO A 297 -55.67 1.21 -42.61
CA PRO A 297 -57.09 0.96 -42.44
C PRO A 297 -57.53 -0.13 -43.43
N TYR A 298 -58.23 -1.14 -42.91
CA TYR A 298 -58.92 -2.15 -43.71
C TYR A 298 -59.93 -1.43 -44.61
N LYS A 299 -59.72 -1.44 -45.92
CA LYS A 299 -60.76 -1.06 -46.88
C LYS A 299 -61.80 -2.18 -46.92
N ARG A 300 -63.04 -1.87 -46.56
CA ARG A 300 -64.23 -2.65 -46.93
C ARG A 300 -64.64 -2.27 -48.34
#